data_AF-A0A1H6D1L4-F1
#
_entry.id   AF-A0A1H6D1L4-F1
#
_cell.length_a   1.000
_cell.length_b   1.000
_cell.length_c   1.000
_cell.angle_alpha   90.00
_cell.angle_beta   90.00
_cell.angle_gamma   90.00
#
_symmetry.space_group_name_H-M   'P 1'
#
loop_
_entity.id
_entity.type
_entity.pdbx_description
1 polymer ?
#
loop_
_entity_poly.entity_id
_entity_poly.type
_entity_poly.pdbx_seq_one_letter_code
_entity_poly.pdbx_strand_id
1 'polypeptide(L)'
;MERTPKERLYWLLRLYKDKEIEAEVFCDEFHLTYDHDLDEELTDTERVLFKEIAEVAARFSPFEEDHQKYPGVYFTTEDVERVVEGNVG
;
A
#
# COMPACT_ATOMS: atom_id res chain seq x y z
N MET A 1 -23.21 5.63 0.23
CA MET A 1 -22.36 6.14 1.33
C MET A 1 -20.94 6.07 0.84
N GLU A 2 -20.18 7.13 1.09
CA GLU A 2 -18.74 7.14 0.87
C GLU A 2 -18.10 6.19 1.89
N ARG A 3 -17.05 5.46 1.48
CA ARG A 3 -16.32 4.54 2.38
C ARG A 3 -15.56 5.37 3.39
N THR A 4 -15.48 4.91 4.64
CA THR A 4 -14.53 5.51 5.59
C THR A 4 -13.08 5.27 5.12
N PRO A 5 -12.09 6.06 5.56
CA PRO A 5 -10.68 5.81 5.26
C PRO A 5 -10.25 4.37 5.56
N LYS A 6 -10.67 3.82 6.70
CA LYS A 6 -10.40 2.42 7.06
C LYS A 6 -11.03 1.43 6.08
N GLU A 7 -12.31 1.61 5.74
CA GLU A 7 -12.99 0.77 4.74
C GLU A 7 -12.34 0.88 3.35
N ARG A 8 -11.80 2.06 3.01
CA ARG A 8 -11.07 2.29 1.77
C ARG A 8 -9.74 1.51 1.74
N LEU A 9 -8.96 1.50 2.81
CA LEU A 9 -7.72 0.70 2.89
C LEU A 9 -7.99 -0.80 2.66
N TYR A 10 -9.01 -1.35 3.32
CA TYR A 10 -9.43 -2.74 3.10
C TYR A 10 -9.90 -2.99 1.67
N TRP A 11 -10.65 -2.06 1.09
CA TRP A 11 -11.14 -2.17 -0.28
C TRP A 11 -9.99 -2.15 -1.29
N LEU A 12 -9.02 -1.25 -1.14
CA LEU A 12 -7.81 -1.20 -1.97
C LEU A 12 -7.00 -2.50 -1.89
N LEU A 13 -6.81 -3.05 -0.69
CA LEU A 13 -6.15 -4.35 -0.51
C LEU A 13 -6.87 -5.46 -1.26
N ARG A 14 -8.20 -5.48 -1.19
CA ARG A 14 -8.98 -6.48 -1.91
C ARG A 14 -8.84 -6.30 -3.43
N LEU A 15 -9.04 -5.10 -3.96
CA LEU A 15 -8.91 -4.84 -5.39
C LEU A 15 -7.54 -5.25 -5.92
N TYR A 16 -6.48 -4.93 -5.19
CA TYR A 16 -5.13 -5.28 -5.59
C TYR A 16 -4.88 -6.80 -5.54
N LYS A 17 -5.38 -7.49 -4.50
CA LYS A 17 -5.32 -8.95 -4.39
C LYS A 17 -6.12 -9.67 -5.48
N ASP A 18 -7.27 -9.12 -5.83
CA ASP A 18 -8.16 -9.62 -6.89
C ASP A 18 -7.63 -9.23 -8.30
N LYS A 19 -6.48 -8.54 -8.38
CA LYS A 19 -5.83 -8.03 -9.60
C LYS A 19 -6.76 -7.14 -10.44
N GLU A 20 -7.65 -6.42 -9.76
CA GLU A 20 -8.56 -5.43 -10.36
C GLU A 20 -7.89 -4.06 -10.53
N ILE A 21 -6.81 -3.80 -9.79
CA ILE A 21 -5.97 -2.59 -9.92
C ILE A 21 -4.49 -2.98 -9.93
N GLU A 22 -3.69 -2.15 -10.59
CA GLU A 22 -2.24 -2.31 -10.68
C GLU A 22 -1.52 -1.75 -9.44
N ALA A 23 -0.25 -2.11 -9.27
CA ALA A 23 0.55 -1.70 -8.12
C ALA A 23 0.69 -0.19 -7.99
N GLU A 24 0.80 0.54 -9.11
CA GLU A 24 0.89 2.01 -9.12
C GLU A 24 -0.36 2.64 -8.51
N VAL A 25 -1.54 2.27 -9.00
CA VAL A 25 -2.83 2.76 -8.47
C VAL A 25 -3.02 2.36 -7.02
N PHE A 26 -2.68 1.12 -6.68
CA PHE A 26 -2.77 0.65 -5.29
C PHE A 26 -1.87 1.47 -4.37
N CYS A 27 -0.59 1.65 -4.72
CA CYS A 27 0.37 2.35 -3.88
C CYS A 27 -0.03 3.81 -3.69
N ASP A 28 -0.40 4.50 -4.78
CA ASP A 28 -0.81 5.89 -4.74
C ASP A 28 -2.01 6.12 -3.80
N GLU A 29 -3.06 5.32 -3.99
CA GLU A 29 -4.28 5.47 -3.21
C GLU A 29 -4.12 4.99 -1.77
N PHE A 30 -3.34 3.93 -1.53
CA PHE A 30 -3.16 3.36 -0.20
C PHE A 30 -2.34 4.27 0.70
N HIS A 31 -1.19 4.78 0.23
CA HIS A 31 -0.37 5.68 1.04
C HIS A 31 -1.11 6.99 1.31
N LEU A 32 -1.82 7.55 0.32
CA LEU A 32 -2.61 8.76 0.50
C LEU A 32 -3.69 8.54 1.57
N THR A 33 -4.45 7.45 1.45
CA THR A 33 -5.53 7.14 2.40
C THR A 33 -4.97 6.95 3.82
N TYR A 34 -3.84 6.25 3.97
CA TYR A 34 -3.25 5.97 5.28
C TYR A 34 -2.62 7.20 5.93
N ASP A 35 -1.83 7.98 5.19
CA ASP A 35 -1.04 9.09 5.74
C ASP A 35 -1.85 10.40 5.86
N HIS A 36 -2.86 10.62 5.02
CA HIS A 36 -3.60 11.88 4.96
C HIS A 36 -5.04 11.79 5.47
N ASP A 37 -5.74 10.70 5.16
CA ASP A 37 -7.19 10.62 5.41
C ASP A 37 -7.55 9.83 6.67
N LEU A 38 -6.65 8.97 7.17
CA LEU A 38 -6.95 8.09 8.29
C LEU A 38 -6.94 8.83 9.63
N ASP A 39 -8.14 9.14 10.14
CA ASP A 39 -8.38 9.66 11.49
C ASP A 39 -9.01 8.63 12.44
N GLU A 40 -9.35 7.44 11.92
CA GLU A 40 -10.02 6.36 12.63
C GLU A 40 -9.06 5.53 13.49
N GLU A 41 -9.60 4.96 14.59
CA GLU A 41 -8.84 4.02 15.42
C GLU A 41 -8.62 2.68 14.69
N LEU A 42 -7.35 2.31 14.56
CA LEU A 42 -6.91 1.00 14.12
C LEU A 42 -6.64 0.09 15.33
N THR A 43 -6.98 -1.18 15.20
CA THR A 43 -6.43 -2.21 16.09
C THR A 43 -4.91 -2.26 15.98
N ASP A 44 -4.22 -2.78 16.99
CA ASP A 44 -2.75 -2.90 16.96
C ASP A 44 -2.27 -3.69 15.74
N THR A 45 -2.99 -4.76 15.38
CA THR A 45 -2.71 -5.55 14.17
C THR A 45 -2.87 -4.69 12.92
N GLU A 46 -4.04 -4.06 12.72
CA GLU A 46 -4.27 -3.20 11.54
C GLU A 46 -3.22 -2.09 11.42
N ARG A 47 -2.86 -1.48 12.55
CA ARG A 47 -1.85 -0.43 12.59
C ARG A 47 -0.50 -0.91 12.07
N VAL A 48 -0.06 -2.09 12.50
CA VAL A 48 1.20 -2.69 12.03
C VAL A 48 1.12 -3.03 10.54
N LEU A 49 0.09 -3.77 10.12
CA LEU A 49 -0.03 -4.22 8.73
C LEU A 49 -0.17 -3.04 7.76
N PHE A 50 -1.08 -2.10 8.05
CA PHE A 50 -1.31 -0.95 7.17
C PHE A 50 -0.13 0.00 7.14
N LYS A 51 0.59 0.17 8.25
CA LYS A 51 1.80 0.98 8.26
C LYS A 51 2.88 0.40 7.34
N GLU A 52 3.14 -0.89 7.43
CA GLU A 52 4.16 -1.54 6.59
C GLU A 52 3.83 -1.42 5.10
N ILE A 53 2.55 -1.61 4.75
CA ILE A 53 2.07 -1.44 3.38
C ILE A 53 2.20 0.02 2.92
N ALA A 54 1.81 0.98 3.77
CA ALA A 54 1.92 2.41 3.45
C ALA A 54 3.38 2.86 3.27
N GLU A 55 4.32 2.37 4.09
CA GLU A 55 5.74 2.68 3.96
C GLU A 55 6.33 2.19 2.64
N VAL A 56 5.93 0.99 2.18
CA VAL A 56 6.31 0.47 0.86
C VAL A 56 5.64 1.26 -0.26
N ALA A 57 4.33 1.50 -0.14
CA ALA A 57 3.54 2.23 -1.11
C ALA A 57 4.06 3.66 -1.35
N ALA A 58 4.43 4.39 -0.30
CA ALA A 58 4.96 5.74 -0.38
C ALA A 58 6.31 5.85 -1.12
N ARG A 59 6.98 4.71 -1.35
CA ARG A 59 8.26 4.63 -2.06
C ARG A 59 8.22 3.64 -3.22
N PHE A 60 7.04 3.32 -3.72
CA PHE A 60 6.92 2.53 -4.94
C PHE A 60 7.42 3.35 -6.14
N SER A 61 8.14 2.70 -7.06
CA SER A 61 8.36 3.23 -8.40
C SER A 61 8.28 2.12 -9.43
N PRO A 62 7.48 2.27 -10.50
CA PRO A 62 7.42 1.32 -11.60
C PRO A 62 8.59 1.48 -12.59
N PHE A 63 9.44 2.51 -12.43
CA PHE A 63 10.48 2.85 -13.40
C PHE A 63 11.83 2.23 -13.02
N GLU A 64 12.36 1.36 -13.89
CA GLU A 64 13.67 0.73 -13.69
C GLU A 64 14.80 1.77 -13.48
N GLU A 65 14.70 2.93 -14.13
CA GLU A 65 15.67 4.02 -14.00
C GLU A 65 15.79 4.54 -12.55
N ASP A 66 14.68 4.61 -11.80
CA ASP A 66 14.69 5.05 -10.41
C ASP A 66 15.44 4.06 -9.53
N HIS A 67 15.27 2.76 -9.78
CA HIS A 67 15.97 1.69 -9.07
C HIS A 67 17.48 1.66 -9.37
N GLN A 68 17.87 1.98 -10.61
CA GLN A 68 19.27 2.10 -10.99
C GLN A 68 19.92 3.36 -10.40
N LYS A 69 19.20 4.49 -10.40
CA LYS A 69 19.71 5.79 -9.95
C LYS A 69 19.72 5.94 -8.43
N TYR A 70 18.76 5.31 -7.75
CA TYR A 70 18.56 5.40 -6.30
C TYR A 70 18.45 4.00 -5.67
N PRO A 71 19.54 3.22 -5.68
CA PRO A 71 19.52 1.83 -5.20
C PRO A 71 19.11 1.77 -3.72
N GLY A 72 18.09 0.96 -3.43
CA GLY A 72 17.54 0.76 -2.08
C GLY A 72 16.63 1.89 -1.58
N VAL A 73 16.26 2.85 -2.43
CA VAL A 73 15.31 3.92 -2.09
C VAL A 73 13.88 3.53 -2.45
N TYR A 74 13.69 2.97 -3.65
CA TYR A 74 12.37 2.62 -4.17
C TYR A 74 12.08 1.12 -4.07
N PHE A 75 10.80 0.79 -4.00
CA PHE A 75 10.27 -0.57 -4.01
C PHE A 75 9.67 -0.93 -5.37
N THR A 76 9.80 -2.19 -5.76
CA THR A 76 9.22 -2.73 -7.00
C THR A 76 7.83 -3.30 -6.76
N THR A 77 7.15 -3.71 -7.83
CA THR A 77 5.88 -4.43 -7.73
C THR A 77 6.02 -5.71 -6.90
N GLU A 78 7.11 -6.46 -7.05
CA GLU A 78 7.36 -7.69 -6.29
C GLU A 78 7.51 -7.44 -4.78
N ASP A 79 8.06 -6.28 -4.38
CA ASP A 79 8.12 -5.90 -2.97
C ASP A 79 6.75 -5.55 -2.41
N VAL A 80 5.92 -4.86 -3.20
CA VAL A 80 4.51 -4.56 -2.86
C VAL A 80 3.71 -5.86 -2.71
N GLU A 81 3.86 -6.80 -3.64
CA GLU A 81 3.20 -8.12 -3.55
C GLU A 81 3.63 -8.87 -2.28
N ARG A 82 4.94 -8.89 -1.98
CA ARG A 82 5.47 -9.57 -0.79
C ARG A 82 4.86 -9.04 0.50
N VAL A 83 4.76 -7.72 0.65
CA VAL A 83 4.16 -7.13 1.86
C VAL A 83 2.65 -7.38 1.91
N VAL A 84 1.94 -7.28 0.79
CA VAL A 84 0.48 -7.51 0.75
C VAL A 84 0.11 -8.97 1.05
N GLU A 85 0.93 -9.93 0.61
CA GLU A 85 0.76 -11.36 0.86
C GLU A 85 1.23 -11.76 2.27
N GLY A 86 2.36 -11.20 2.75
CA GLY A 86 2.91 -11.48 4.09
C GLY A 86 2.00 -11.04 5.24
N ASN A 87 1.10 -10.09 4.98
CA ASN A 87 0.07 -9.63 5.92
C ASN A 87 -1.19 -10.50 5.93
N VAL A 88 -1.14 -11.72 5.35
CA VAL A 88 -2.16 -12.77 5.44
C VAL A 88 -1.61 -13.93 6.27
N GLY A 89 -1.60 -13.77 7.60
CA GLY A 89 -1.18 -14.78 8.57
C GLY A 89 -2.10 -14.81 9.78
#